data_AF-A0A096H043-F1
#
_entry.id   AF-A0A096H043-F1
#
_cell.length_a   1.000
_cell.length_b   1.000
_cell.length_c   1.000
_cell.angle_alpha   90.00
_cell.angle_beta   90.00
_cell.angle_gamma   90.00
#
_symmetry.space_group_name_H-M   'P 1'
#
loop_
_entity.id
_entity.type
_entity.pdbx_description
1 polymer ?
#
loop_
_entity_poly.entity_id
_entity_poly.type
_entity_poly.pdbx_seq_one_letter_code
_entity_poly.pdbx_strand_id
1 'polypeptide(L)'
;MVVQRIDEISALGEGRKREASDRFVALHGGATVDFLTQEELAEMHTLKMKLPTFTQLRQEANERLKARIASRKRGPKANSVV
;
A
#
# COMPACT_ATOMS: atom_id res chain seq x y z
N MET A 1 6.73 0.88 10.17
CA MET A 1 5.35 0.52 9.72
C MET A 1 5.44 -0.58 8.65
N VAL A 2 4.39 -1.39 8.40
CA VAL A 2 4.44 -2.48 7.38
C VAL A 2 4.83 -1.95 5.99
N VAL A 3 4.22 -0.84 5.55
CA VAL A 3 4.53 -0.19 4.27
C VAL A 3 6.00 0.25 4.21
N GLN A 4 6.49 0.93 5.25
CA GLN A 4 7.89 1.37 5.33
C GLN A 4 8.87 0.21 5.16
N ARG A 5 8.59 -0.96 5.74
CA ARG A 5 9.45 -2.13 5.58
C ARG A 5 9.42 -2.71 4.15
N ILE A 6 8.25 -2.68 3.49
CA ILE A 6 8.13 -3.04 2.07
C ILE A 6 8.94 -2.08 1.20
N ASP A 7 8.91 -0.79 1.51
CA ASP A 7 9.68 0.23 0.79
C ASP A 7 11.19 0.02 0.95
N GLU A 8 11.65 -0.30 2.16
CA GLU A 8 13.05 -0.64 2.44
C GLU A 8 13.53 -1.84 1.62
N ILE A 9 12.76 -2.95 1.61
CA ILE A 9 13.11 -4.15 0.83
C ILE A 9 13.13 -3.81 -0.67
N SER A 10 12.14 -3.05 -1.15
CA SER A 10 12.08 -2.61 -2.54
C SER A 10 13.29 -1.74 -2.92
N ALA A 11 13.74 -0.87 -2.02
CA ALA A 11 14.91 -0.03 -2.21
C ALA A 11 16.21 -0.85 -2.31
N LEU A 12 16.34 -1.94 -1.54
CA LEU A 12 17.47 -2.86 -1.65
C LEU A 12 17.53 -3.53 -3.04
N GLY A 13 16.39 -4.05 -3.51
CA GLY A 13 16.29 -4.64 -4.85
C GLY A 13 16.60 -3.63 -5.96
N GLU A 14 16.09 -2.39 -5.84
CA GLU A 14 16.42 -1.32 -6.78
C GLU A 14 17.90 -0.92 -6.73
N GLY A 15 18.53 -0.92 -5.56
CA GLY A 15 19.97 -0.69 -5.44
C GLY A 15 20.77 -1.71 -6.22
N ARG A 16 20.51 -3.00 -5.99
CA ARG A 16 21.19 -4.10 -6.68
C ARG A 16 20.92 -4.11 -8.19
N LYS A 17 19.70 -3.76 -8.60
CA LYS A 17 19.34 -3.62 -10.01
C LYS A 17 20.17 -2.53 -10.70
N ARG A 18 20.41 -1.38 -10.05
CA ARG A 18 21.25 -0.31 -10.60
C ARG A 18 22.73 -0.68 -10.68
N GLU A 19 23.19 -1.56 -9.80
CA GLU A 19 24.56 -2.08 -9.82
C GLU A 19 24.75 -3.21 -10.85
N ALA A 20 23.67 -3.86 -11.27
CA ALA A 20 23.70 -4.91 -12.28
C ALA A 20 23.92 -4.34 -13.70
N SER A 21 24.58 -5.12 -14.56
CA SER A 21 24.75 -4.75 -15.96
C SER A 21 23.42 -4.69 -16.72
N ASP A 22 23.29 -3.78 -17.69
CA ASP A 22 22.09 -3.65 -18.53
C ASP A 22 21.68 -4.98 -19.19
N ARG A 23 22.66 -5.80 -19.61
CA ARG A 23 22.41 -7.13 -20.19
C ARG A 23 21.77 -8.08 -19.19
N PHE A 24 22.24 -8.06 -17.94
CA PHE A 24 21.66 -8.88 -16.87
C PHE A 24 20.24 -8.40 -16.54
N VAL A 25 20.03 -7.09 -16.44
CA VAL A 25 18.71 -6.51 -16.18
C VAL A 25 17.71 -6.86 -17.27
N ALA A 26 18.12 -6.79 -18.54
CA ALA A 26 17.28 -7.15 -19.67
C ALA A 26 16.89 -8.64 -19.66
N LEU A 27 17.81 -9.53 -19.27
CA LEU A 27 17.55 -10.97 -19.19
C LEU A 27 16.50 -11.31 -18.12
N HIS A 28 16.54 -10.59 -16.99
CA HIS A 28 15.62 -10.79 -15.86
C HIS A 28 14.34 -9.95 -15.95
N GLY A 29 14.04 -9.33 -17.10
CA GLY A 29 12.80 -8.55 -17.29
C GLY A 29 12.72 -7.25 -16.48
N GLY A 30 13.78 -6.90 -15.75
CA GLY A 30 13.94 -5.64 -15.03
C GLY A 30 12.98 -5.45 -13.84
N ALA A 31 12.26 -6.48 -13.39
CA ALA A 31 11.43 -6.34 -12.21
C ALA A 31 12.29 -6.38 -10.94
N THR A 32 12.03 -5.46 -10.00
CA THR A 32 12.79 -5.33 -8.74
C THR A 32 12.85 -6.63 -7.94
N VAL A 33 11.79 -7.45 -8.04
CA VAL A 33 11.67 -8.72 -7.33
C VAL A 33 12.73 -9.74 -7.72
N ASP A 34 13.26 -9.65 -8.94
CA ASP A 34 14.29 -10.58 -9.44
C ASP A 34 15.69 -10.28 -8.88
N PHE A 35 15.84 -9.14 -8.19
CA PHE A 35 17.08 -8.70 -7.54
C PHE A 35 17.05 -8.86 -6.02
N LEU A 36 15.98 -9.46 -5.49
CA LEU A 36 15.84 -9.77 -4.08
C LEU A 36 16.35 -11.17 -3.77
N THR A 37 16.83 -11.37 -2.54
CA THR A 37 17.12 -12.72 -2.06
C THR A 37 15.84 -13.49 -1.77
N GLN A 38 15.92 -14.80 -1.58
CA GLN A 38 14.74 -15.60 -1.24
C GLN A 38 14.15 -15.19 0.12
N GLU A 39 14.99 -14.83 1.09
CA GLU A 39 14.57 -14.37 2.41
C GLU A 39 13.79 -13.05 2.30
N GLU A 40 14.28 -12.11 1.49
CA GLU A 40 13.63 -10.81 1.26
C GLU A 40 12.31 -10.97 0.51
N LEU A 41 12.24 -11.89 -0.47
CA LEU A 41 11.00 -12.23 -1.16
C LEU A 41 9.96 -12.82 -0.21
N ALA A 42 10.38 -13.76 0.66
CA ALA A 42 9.52 -14.36 1.66
C ALA A 42 9.02 -13.30 2.65
N GLU A 43 9.92 -12.44 3.14
CA GLU A 43 9.56 -11.33 4.03
C GLU A 43 8.55 -10.39 3.34
N MET A 44 8.82 -9.98 2.10
CA MET A 44 7.94 -9.10 1.34
C MET A 44 6.57 -9.75 1.11
N HIS A 45 6.50 -11.04 0.82
CA HIS A 45 5.23 -11.76 0.71
C HIS A 45 4.44 -11.72 2.02
N THR A 46 5.09 -12.04 3.16
CA THR A 46 4.46 -11.97 4.48
C THR A 46 3.99 -10.56 4.83
N LEU A 47 4.75 -9.52 4.47
CA LEU A 47 4.36 -8.14 4.70
C LEU A 47 3.18 -7.71 3.83
N LYS A 48 3.17 -8.09 2.54
CA LYS A 48 2.05 -7.81 1.64
C LYS A 48 0.75 -8.46 2.09
N MET A 49 0.81 -9.67 2.67
CA MET A 49 -0.35 -10.35 3.24
C MET A 49 -0.94 -9.64 4.47
N LYS A 50 -0.18 -8.76 5.13
CA LYS A 50 -0.68 -7.93 6.24
C LYS A 50 -1.38 -6.65 5.76
N LEU A 51 -1.29 -6.31 4.48
CA LEU A 51 -1.95 -5.13 3.94
C LEU A 51 -3.45 -5.37 3.78
N PRO A 52 -4.28 -4.34 3.99
CA PRO A 52 -5.70 -4.45 3.70
C PRO A 52 -5.91 -4.70 2.21
N THR A 53 -6.89 -5.55 1.91
CA THR A 53 -7.32 -5.80 0.54
C THR A 53 -7.98 -4.54 -0.05
N PHE A 54 -8.00 -4.43 -1.39
CA PHE A 54 -8.71 -3.36 -2.06
C PHE A 54 -10.18 -3.27 -1.64
N THR A 55 -10.84 -4.41 -1.45
CA THR A 55 -12.25 -4.47 -1.02
C THR A 55 -12.45 -3.84 0.35
N GLN A 56 -11.56 -4.12 1.31
CA GLN A 56 -11.60 -3.51 2.64
C GLN A 56 -11.41 -2.00 2.57
N LEU A 57 -10.39 -1.54 1.83
CA LEU A 57 -10.13 -0.11 1.65
C LEU A 57 -11.30 0.62 0.99
N ARG A 58 -11.95 -0.03 0.01
CA ARG A 58 -13.14 0.51 -0.66
C ARG A 58 -14.33 0.61 0.30
N GLN A 59 -14.55 -0.40 1.16
CA GLN A 59 -15.61 -0.37 2.17
C GLN A 59 -15.39 0.75 3.18
N GLU A 60 -14.19 0.87 3.74
CA GLU A 60 -13.82 1.95 4.67
C GLU A 60 -14.00 3.35 4.04
N ALA A 61 -13.61 3.51 2.77
CA ALA A 61 -13.83 4.76 2.05
C ALA A 61 -15.33 5.09 1.90
N ASN A 62 -16.15 4.11 1.57
CA ASN A 62 -17.60 4.28 1.46
C ASN A 62 -18.25 4.62 2.79
N GLU A 63 -17.82 3.99 3.88
CA GLU A 63 -18.31 4.27 5.24
C GLU A 63 -17.97 5.70 5.66
N ARG A 64 -16.72 6.15 5.43
CA ARG A 64 -16.31 7.55 5.66
C ARG A 64 -17.18 8.53 4.87
N LEU A 65 -17.49 8.21 3.61
CA LEU A 65 -18.36 9.05 2.78
C LEU A 65 -19.79 9.10 3.32
N LYS A 66 -20.37 7.95 3.70
CA LYS A 66 -21.70 7.86 4.30
C LYS A 66 -21.79 8.66 5.59
N ALA A 67 -20.78 8.54 6.48
CA ALA A 67 -20.70 9.30 7.72
C ALA A 67 -20.66 10.82 7.45
N ARG A 68 -19.88 11.26 6.45
CA ARG A 68 -19.81 12.67 6.01
C ARG A 68 -21.13 13.18 5.42
N ILE A 69 -21.88 12.35 4.71
CA ILE A 69 -23.20 12.74 4.18
C ILE A 69 -24.23 12.82 5.31
N ALA A 70 -24.22 11.85 6.23
CA ALA A 70 -25.12 11.82 7.38
C ALA A 70 -24.92 13.03 8.30
N SER A 71 -23.66 13.46 8.51
CA SER A 71 -23.36 14.66 9.30
C SER A 71 -23.86 15.95 8.65
N ARG A 72 -23.96 16.00 7.31
CA ARG A 72 -24.57 17.14 6.58
C ARG A 72 -26.10 17.14 6.63
N LYS A 73 -26.72 15.95 6.60
CA LYS A 73 -28.20 15.81 6.66
C LYS A 73 -28.77 16.11 8.05
N ARG A 74 -27.98 15.90 9.11
CA ARG A 74 -28.25 16.47 10.42
C ARG A 74 -27.89 17.96 10.36
N GLY A 75 -28.80 18.79 9.85
CA GLY A 75 -28.68 20.24 9.96
C GLY A 75 -28.43 20.68 11.41
N PRO A 76 -28.03 21.94 11.66
CA PRO A 76 -27.87 22.45 13.02
C PRO A 76 -29.12 22.10 13.81
N LYS A 77 -28.93 21.40 14.94
CA LYS A 77 -30.02 21.02 15.84
C LYS A 77 -30.93 22.22 16.04
N ALA A 78 -32.22 21.99 15.79
CA ALA A 78 -33.36 22.63 16.44
C ALA A 78 -32.96 23.62 17.55
N ASN A 79 -32.79 24.89 17.19
CA ASN A 79 -33.13 25.98 18.10
C ASN A 79 -34.65 26.18 17.96
N SER A 80 -35.41 25.25 18.55
CA SER A 80 -36.74 25.56 19.05
C SER A 80 -36.52 26.50 20.24
N VAL A 81 -36.38 27.79 19.95
CA VAL A 81 -36.56 28.83 20.95
C VAL A 81 -38.05 29.12 20.98
N VAL A 82 -38.60 28.93 22.18
CA VAL A 82 -39.96 29.25 22.62
C VAL A 82 -40.34 30.68 22.25
#